data_AF-A0A2G9SPV0-F1
#
_entry.id   AF-A0A2G9SPV0-F1
#
_cell.length_a   1.000
_cell.length_b   1.000
_cell.length_c   1.000
_cell.angle_alpha   90.00
_cell.angle_beta   90.00
_cell.angle_gamma   90.00
#
_symmetry.space_group_name_H-M   'P 1'
#
loop_
_entity.id
_entity.type
_entity.pdbx_description
1 polymer ?
#
loop_
_entity_poly.entity_id
_entity_poly.type
_entity_poly.pdbx_seq_one_letter_code
_entity_poly.pdbx_strand_id
1 'polypeptide(L)'
;MNPKVSTSWVPPEASTVAREVDSLIVFIANASAILFVAVTLVSLYYLWKYRRKSEKPTFTSSISHNSRLEIIWTLIPTVLVIMIFFWGFSSYMDMRVIPANSMQIKITGKKWFWAFDYPNGTNSVNELVVPVGKPIKALISSTDVIHSFYVPAFRIKMDAVPNRYTTISFTPTQEGSFDIFCAEYCGTSHSGMIGKVHVKTEAEYRKWLEEAESGGKMAPEEFGAKLYVSKACATCHSIDGSANTGPTWKGIFGKKHKMADGSEVLVDENYIRQSILEPNAKVVAGYQPVMPTYQGLLKDKQIDALIEFIKTLK
;
A
#
# COMPACT_ATOMS: atom_id res chain seq x y z
N MET A 1 -7.19 18.01 24.90
CA MET A 1 -5.85 17.81 25.48
C MET A 1 -5.05 16.97 24.52
N ASN A 2 -4.01 17.55 23.94
CA ASN A 2 -3.09 16.89 23.02
C ASN A 2 -2.00 16.21 23.85
N PRO A 3 -1.67 14.95 23.58
CA PRO A 3 -0.28 14.67 23.32
C PRO A 3 -0.16 13.90 22.01
N LYS A 4 0.47 14.55 21.02
CA LYS A 4 1.19 13.88 19.96
C LYS A 4 2.26 13.01 20.63
N VAL A 5 1.90 11.80 21.01
CA VAL A 5 2.88 10.75 21.26
C VAL A 5 3.18 10.14 19.90
N SER A 6 3.81 10.90 19.00
CA SER A 6 4.61 10.25 17.96
C SER A 6 5.83 9.72 18.68
N THR A 7 5.71 8.55 19.30
CA THR A 7 6.90 7.82 19.68
C THR A 7 7.70 7.60 18.40
N SER A 8 8.99 7.93 18.41
CA SER A 8 9.83 8.02 17.18
C SER A 8 9.95 6.72 16.37
N TRP A 9 9.42 5.61 16.87
CA TRP A 9 9.47 4.27 16.28
C TRP A 9 8.19 3.89 15.51
N VAL A 10 7.13 4.70 15.57
CA VAL A 10 5.81 4.38 14.99
C VAL A 10 5.39 5.50 14.02
N PRO A 11 4.92 5.20 12.78
CA PRO A 11 4.49 6.23 11.83
C PRO A 11 3.32 7.06 12.37
N PRO A 12 3.09 8.29 11.86
CA PRO A 12 1.99 9.15 12.32
C PRO A 12 0.63 8.44 12.29
N GLU A 13 -0.18 8.65 13.33
CA GLU A 13 -1.58 8.19 13.38
C GLU A 13 -2.47 9.11 12.54
N ALA A 14 -3.00 8.60 11.42
CA ALA A 14 -3.81 9.39 10.50
C ALA A 14 -5.15 8.73 10.10
N SER A 15 -5.59 7.71 10.84
CA SER A 15 -6.93 7.11 10.69
C SER A 15 -7.56 6.82 12.06
N THR A 16 -8.87 6.55 12.09
CA THR A 16 -9.54 6.05 13.30
C THR A 16 -9.00 4.70 13.79
N VAL A 17 -8.49 3.88 12.87
CA VAL A 17 -7.92 2.55 13.15
C VAL A 17 -6.55 2.67 13.81
N ALA A 18 -5.74 3.65 13.39
CA ALA A 18 -4.34 3.76 13.81
C ALA A 18 -4.18 3.90 15.32
N ARG A 19 -5.00 4.75 15.95
CA ARG A 19 -4.93 5.03 17.39
C ARG A 19 -5.20 3.79 18.25
N GLU A 20 -6.19 2.99 17.89
CA GLU A 20 -6.56 1.79 18.64
C GLU A 20 -5.47 0.71 18.52
N VAL A 21 -4.93 0.54 17.31
CA VAL A 21 -3.83 -0.39 17.05
C VAL A 21 -2.56 0.02 17.81
N ASP A 22 -2.20 1.30 17.78
CA ASP A 22 -1.00 1.79 18.47
C ASP A 22 -1.11 1.65 19.98
N SER A 23 -2.27 1.92 20.56
CA SER A 23 -2.51 1.73 21.99
C SER A 23 -2.33 0.26 22.40
N LEU A 24 -2.84 -0.68 21.60
CA LEU A 24 -2.67 -2.11 21.84
C LEU A 24 -1.21 -2.54 21.69
N ILE A 25 -0.51 -2.06 20.66
CA ILE A 25 0.91 -2.34 20.44
C ILE A 25 1.76 -1.85 21.62
N VAL A 26 1.55 -0.61 22.08
CA VAL A 26 2.28 -0.04 23.22
C VAL A 26 2.01 -0.82 24.49
N PHE A 27 0.76 -1.23 24.73
CA PHE A 27 0.41 -2.08 25.87
C PHE A 27 1.16 -3.43 25.81
N ILE A 28 1.11 -4.12 24.68
CA ILE A 28 1.79 -5.42 24.48
C ILE A 28 3.31 -5.27 24.64
N ALA A 29 3.90 -4.23 24.04
CA ALA A 29 5.33 -3.97 24.12
C ALA A 29 5.79 -3.73 25.56
N ASN A 30 5.07 -2.89 26.32
CA ASN A 30 5.39 -2.61 27.72
C ASN A 30 5.22 -3.85 28.60
N ALA A 31 4.12 -4.59 28.45
CA ALA A 31 3.90 -5.83 29.20
C ALA A 31 4.99 -6.86 28.90
N SER A 32 5.36 -7.02 27.62
CA SER A 32 6.42 -7.93 27.20
C SER A 32 7.79 -7.51 27.75
N ALA A 33 8.11 -6.21 27.74
CA ALA A 33 9.35 -5.68 28.28
C ALA A 33 9.46 -5.93 29.79
N ILE A 34 8.37 -5.71 30.55
CA ILE A 34 8.34 -5.97 32.00
C ILE A 34 8.58 -7.45 32.28
N LEU A 35 7.86 -8.34 31.58
CA LEU A 35 8.02 -9.79 31.75
C LEU A 35 9.41 -10.26 31.35
N PHE A 36 9.94 -9.75 30.23
CA PHE A 36 11.28 -10.06 29.76
C PHE A 36 12.34 -9.66 30.80
N VAL A 37 12.27 -8.45 31.33
CA VAL A 37 13.21 -7.98 32.37
C VAL A 37 13.06 -8.82 33.64
N ALA A 38 11.84 -9.10 34.10
CA ALA A 38 11.61 -9.90 35.31
C ALA A 38 12.19 -11.31 35.18
N VAL A 39 11.87 -12.03 34.10
CA VAL A 39 12.37 -13.39 33.84
C VAL A 39 13.89 -13.38 33.69
N THR A 40 14.45 -12.39 32.99
CA THR A 40 15.90 -12.27 32.78
C THR A 40 16.62 -12.02 34.10
N LEU A 41 16.14 -11.09 34.93
CA LEU A 41 16.76 -10.78 36.23
C LEU A 41 16.70 -11.98 37.19
N VAL A 42 15.57 -12.70 37.24
CA VAL A 42 15.45 -13.93 38.03
C VAL A 42 16.41 -15.00 37.53
N SER A 43 16.50 -15.18 36.20
CA SER A 43 17.43 -16.14 35.58
C SER A 43 18.89 -15.79 35.90
N LEU A 44 19.28 -14.52 35.74
CA LEU A 44 20.63 -14.03 36.08
C LEU A 44 20.91 -14.18 37.57
N TYR A 45 19.93 -13.88 38.43
CA TYR A 45 20.05 -14.08 39.87
C TYR A 45 20.30 -15.56 40.20
N TYR A 46 19.58 -16.49 39.57
CA TYR A 46 19.79 -17.92 39.79
C TYR A 46 21.13 -18.40 39.25
N LEU A 47 21.54 -17.96 38.06
CA LEU A 47 22.86 -18.25 37.52
C LEU A 47 23.98 -17.77 38.44
N TRP A 48 23.84 -16.59 39.06
CA TRP A 48 24.83 -16.06 39.99
C TRP A 48 24.78 -16.75 41.37
N LYS A 49 23.59 -16.88 41.96
CA LYS A 49 23.39 -17.38 43.33
C LYS A 49 23.64 -18.87 43.45
N TYR A 50 23.20 -19.65 42.47
CA TYR A 50 23.27 -21.12 42.46
C TYR A 50 24.37 -21.68 41.55
N ARG A 51 25.33 -20.84 41.12
CA ARG A 51 26.52 -21.28 40.38
C ARG A 51 27.29 -22.33 41.18
N ARG A 52 27.66 -23.44 40.53
CA ARG A 52 28.55 -24.46 41.13
C ARG A 52 29.90 -23.84 41.50
N LYS A 53 30.34 -24.01 42.75
CA LYS A 53 31.62 -23.48 43.27
C LYS A 53 32.68 -24.55 43.54
N SER A 54 32.30 -25.82 43.59
CA SER A 54 33.20 -26.94 43.87
C SER A 54 32.73 -28.18 43.12
N GLU A 55 33.66 -29.10 42.84
CA GLU A 55 33.34 -30.38 42.24
C GLU A 55 32.66 -31.35 43.22
N LYS A 56 32.76 -31.13 44.53
CA LYS A 56 32.08 -31.94 45.54
C LYS A 56 30.55 -31.85 45.37
N PRO A 57 29.81 -32.97 45.42
CA PRO A 57 28.36 -32.96 45.29
C PRO A 57 27.74 -32.22 46.49
N THR A 58 27.10 -31.09 46.22
CA THR A 58 26.24 -30.40 47.18
C THR A 58 24.81 -30.86 46.97
N PHE A 59 24.16 -31.36 48.02
CA PHE A 59 22.74 -31.71 47.98
C PHE A 59 21.90 -30.46 47.66
N THR A 60 21.11 -30.53 46.58
CA THR A 60 20.15 -29.49 46.21
C THR A 60 18.84 -29.69 46.96
N SER A 61 18.02 -28.63 47.05
CA SER A 61 16.68 -28.74 47.63
C SER A 61 15.84 -29.80 46.89
N SER A 62 15.05 -30.57 47.63
CA SER A 62 14.12 -31.57 47.10
C SER A 62 12.74 -31.02 46.77
N ILE A 63 12.55 -29.69 46.85
CA ILE A 63 11.27 -29.04 46.52
C ILE A 63 11.00 -29.23 45.02
N SER A 64 9.90 -29.89 44.67
CA SER A 64 9.54 -30.20 43.29
C SER A 64 8.28 -29.48 42.79
N HIS A 65 7.45 -28.94 43.68
CA HIS A 65 6.19 -28.30 43.33
C HIS A 65 5.87 -27.15 44.30
N ASN A 66 5.08 -26.20 43.80
CA ASN A 66 4.51 -25.13 44.62
C ASN A 66 3.20 -24.68 43.96
N SER A 67 2.09 -25.28 44.39
CA SER A 67 0.78 -25.04 43.77
C SER A 67 0.35 -23.56 43.78
N ARG A 68 0.77 -22.78 44.79
CA ARG A 68 0.47 -21.34 44.82
C ARG A 68 1.19 -20.61 43.70
N LEU A 69 2.47 -20.90 43.50
CA LEU A 69 3.27 -20.31 42.42
C LEU A 69 2.74 -20.76 41.05
N GLU A 70 2.39 -22.05 40.93
CA GLU A 70 1.80 -22.63 39.73
C GLU A 70 0.49 -21.96 39.31
N ILE A 71 -0.39 -21.69 40.28
CA ILE A 71 -1.65 -20.98 40.04
C ILE A 71 -1.36 -19.54 39.59
N ILE A 72 -0.45 -18.83 40.25
CA ILE A 72 -0.13 -17.43 39.94
C ILE A 72 0.41 -17.28 38.52
N TRP A 73 1.42 -18.08 38.14
CA TRP A 73 2.01 -17.99 36.80
C TRP A 73 1.10 -18.50 35.69
N THR A 74 0.00 -19.19 36.02
CA THR A 74 -0.98 -19.67 35.04
C THR A 74 -2.09 -18.64 34.86
N LEU A 75 -2.63 -18.12 35.97
CA LEU A 75 -3.73 -17.16 35.92
C LEU A 75 -3.31 -15.80 35.36
N ILE A 76 -2.14 -15.27 35.75
CA ILE A 76 -1.71 -13.94 35.30
C ILE A 76 -1.57 -13.88 33.76
N PRO A 77 -0.82 -14.78 33.08
CA PRO A 77 -0.76 -14.78 31.62
C PRO A 77 -2.12 -15.07 30.96
N THR A 78 -2.94 -15.93 31.56
CA THR A 78 -4.28 -16.25 31.02
C THR A 78 -5.15 -14.99 30.97
N VAL A 79 -5.23 -14.22 32.06
CA VAL A 79 -5.99 -12.98 32.11
C VAL A 79 -5.43 -11.95 31.13
N LEU A 80 -4.11 -11.84 31.03
CA LEU A 80 -3.44 -10.92 30.11
C LEU A 80 -3.78 -11.25 28.65
N VAL A 81 -3.74 -12.53 28.26
CA VAL A 81 -4.11 -12.98 26.90
C VAL A 81 -5.59 -12.74 26.61
N ILE A 82 -6.49 -13.01 27.57
CA ILE A 82 -7.93 -12.73 27.42
C ILE A 82 -8.18 -11.23 27.18
N MET A 83 -7.50 -10.36 27.93
CA MET A 83 -7.60 -8.91 27.76
C MET A 83 -7.15 -8.47 26.36
N ILE A 84 -5.99 -8.95 25.90
CA ILE A 84 -5.47 -8.66 24.55
C ILE A 84 -6.44 -9.16 23.48
N PHE A 85 -7.00 -10.36 23.65
CA PHE A 85 -7.96 -10.94 22.70
C PHE A 85 -9.19 -10.04 22.51
N PHE A 86 -9.85 -9.64 23.60
CA PHE A 86 -11.07 -8.83 23.49
C PHE A 86 -10.79 -7.42 22.93
N TRP A 87 -9.67 -6.82 23.31
CA TRP A 87 -9.26 -5.52 22.74
C TRP A 87 -8.95 -5.65 21.24
N GLY A 88 -8.13 -6.63 20.85
CA GLY A 88 -7.79 -6.88 19.45
C GLY A 88 -9.01 -7.26 18.60
N PHE A 89 -9.93 -8.05 19.15
CA PHE A 89 -11.17 -8.43 18.47
C PHE A 89 -12.08 -7.21 18.21
N SER A 90 -12.22 -6.30 19.19
CA SER A 90 -12.97 -5.05 18.99
C SER A 90 -12.37 -4.22 17.85
N SER A 91 -11.05 -4.00 17.87
CA SER A 91 -10.35 -3.25 16.83
C SER A 91 -10.47 -3.92 15.45
N TYR A 92 -10.40 -5.26 15.39
CA TYR A 92 -10.63 -6.01 14.16
C TYR A 92 -12.04 -5.80 13.61
N MET A 93 -13.06 -5.81 14.47
CA MET A 93 -14.44 -5.59 14.07
C MET A 93 -14.63 -4.17 13.51
N ASP A 94 -14.01 -3.15 14.10
CA ASP A 94 -14.07 -1.77 13.59
C ASP A 94 -13.48 -1.63 12.17
N MET A 95 -12.48 -2.44 11.82
CA MET A 95 -11.90 -2.48 10.46
C MET A 95 -12.75 -3.26 9.46
N ARG A 96 -13.57 -4.21 9.93
CA ARG A 96 -14.34 -5.14 9.09
C ARG A 96 -15.80 -4.74 8.92
N VAL A 97 -16.40 -4.08 9.91
CA VAL A 97 -17.77 -3.60 9.86
C VAL A 97 -17.78 -2.26 9.14
N ILE A 98 -18.24 -2.29 7.89
CA ILE A 98 -18.20 -1.14 7.00
C ILE A 98 -19.35 -0.19 7.35
N PRO A 99 -19.10 1.10 7.66
CA PRO A 99 -20.16 2.07 7.88
C PRO A 99 -21.07 2.23 6.66
N ALA A 100 -22.37 2.32 6.87
CA ALA A 100 -23.36 2.42 5.79
C ALA A 100 -23.20 3.68 4.91
N ASN A 101 -22.65 4.76 5.48
CA ASN A 101 -22.37 6.03 4.80
C ASN A 101 -20.96 6.09 4.16
N SER A 102 -20.29 4.95 4.00
CA SER A 102 -18.93 4.90 3.44
C SER A 102 -18.90 5.18 1.94
N MET A 103 -17.93 5.98 1.51
CA MET A 103 -17.62 6.15 0.09
C MET A 103 -16.83 4.93 -0.39
N GLN A 104 -17.38 4.21 -1.37
CA GLN A 104 -16.68 3.09 -1.97
C GLN A 104 -15.66 3.57 -3.01
N ILE A 105 -14.41 3.15 -2.86
CA ILE A 105 -13.34 3.35 -3.86
C ILE A 105 -12.83 1.98 -4.25
N LYS A 106 -12.80 1.68 -5.55
CA LYS A 106 -12.19 0.43 -6.03
C LYS A 106 -10.69 0.62 -6.14
N ILE A 107 -9.94 -0.30 -5.57
CA ILE A 107 -8.48 -0.31 -5.60
C ILE A 107 -8.05 -1.57 -6.34
N THR A 108 -7.25 -1.39 -7.39
CA THR A 108 -6.77 -2.49 -8.22
C THR A 108 -5.24 -2.52 -8.18
N GLY A 109 -4.67 -3.62 -7.68
CA GLY A 109 -3.24 -3.88 -7.78
C GLY A 109 -2.88 -4.39 -9.17
N LYS A 110 -1.84 -3.80 -9.76
CA LYS A 110 -1.23 -4.23 -11.03
C LYS A 110 0.29 -4.19 -10.88
N LYS A 111 1.05 -5.03 -11.59
CA LYS A 111 2.51 -4.89 -11.68
C LYS A 111 2.85 -3.59 -12.42
N TRP A 112 3.46 -2.57 -11.79
CA TRP A 112 3.74 -2.37 -10.36
C TRP A 112 3.21 -0.99 -9.92
N PHE A 113 1.90 -0.82 -9.98
CA PHE A 113 1.18 0.39 -9.58
C PHE A 113 -0.20 0.08 -9.01
N TRP A 114 -0.75 1.05 -8.28
CA TRP A 114 -2.12 1.02 -7.77
C TRP A 114 -3.03 1.83 -8.66
N ALA A 115 -4.15 1.26 -9.11
CA ALA A 115 -5.22 2.00 -9.77
C ALA A 115 -6.38 2.23 -8.79
N PHE A 116 -6.91 3.45 -8.77
CA PHE A 116 -8.02 3.84 -7.92
C PHE A 116 -9.18 4.32 -8.80
N ASP A 117 -10.34 3.70 -8.67
CA ASP A 117 -11.57 4.09 -9.36
C ASP A 117 -12.58 4.67 -8.36
N TYR A 118 -13.06 5.88 -8.66
CA TYR A 118 -13.97 6.65 -7.82
C TYR A 118 -15.42 6.49 -8.31
N PRO A 119 -16.42 6.68 -7.42
CA PRO A 119 -17.84 6.52 -7.78
C PRO A 119 -18.33 7.37 -8.94
N ASN A 120 -17.71 8.54 -9.17
CA ASN A 120 -18.07 9.45 -10.26
C ASN A 120 -17.41 9.07 -11.61
N GLY A 121 -16.67 7.96 -11.68
CA GLY A 121 -15.95 7.54 -12.87
C GLY A 121 -14.61 8.25 -13.09
N THR A 122 -14.15 9.08 -12.14
CA THR A 122 -12.75 9.52 -12.09
C THR A 122 -11.88 8.32 -11.73
N ASN A 123 -10.65 8.29 -12.24
CA ASN A 123 -9.64 7.33 -11.82
C ASN A 123 -8.27 8.00 -11.66
N SER A 124 -7.44 7.41 -10.81
CA SER A 124 -6.06 7.84 -10.57
C SER A 124 -5.14 6.63 -10.45
N VAL A 125 -3.85 6.85 -10.69
CA VAL A 125 -2.83 5.81 -10.53
C VAL A 125 -1.82 6.31 -9.50
N ASN A 126 -1.44 5.44 -8.57
CA ASN A 126 -0.55 5.70 -7.44
C ASN A 126 -0.96 6.83 -6.49
N GLU A 127 -2.02 7.59 -6.80
CA GLU A 127 -2.50 8.70 -5.99
C GLU A 127 -3.95 8.45 -5.54
N LEU A 128 -4.14 8.02 -4.30
CA LEU A 128 -5.46 7.90 -3.67
C LEU A 128 -5.82 9.22 -3.00
N VAL A 129 -6.82 9.95 -3.50
CA VAL A 129 -7.26 11.21 -2.91
C VAL A 129 -8.56 10.99 -2.17
N VAL A 130 -8.61 11.34 -0.88
CA VAL A 130 -9.79 11.11 -0.04
C VAL A 130 -10.07 12.33 0.84
N PRO A 131 -11.34 12.62 1.15
CA PRO A 131 -11.67 13.69 2.09
C PRO A 131 -11.44 13.27 3.54
N VAL A 132 -10.93 14.18 4.36
CA VAL A 132 -10.76 14.00 5.80
C VAL A 132 -12.11 13.77 6.50
N GLY A 133 -12.13 12.90 7.51
CA GLY A 133 -13.31 12.62 8.34
C GLY A 133 -14.40 11.77 7.66
N LYS A 134 -14.24 11.41 6.39
CA LYS A 134 -15.22 10.61 5.65
C LYS A 134 -14.86 9.12 5.70
N PRO A 135 -15.78 8.22 6.06
CA PRO A 135 -15.51 6.80 6.02
C PRO A 135 -15.35 6.33 4.57
N ILE A 136 -14.26 5.62 4.31
CA ILE A 136 -13.93 5.05 3.00
C ILE A 136 -14.05 3.54 3.08
N LYS A 137 -14.75 2.94 2.11
CA LYS A 137 -14.77 1.51 1.85
C LYS A 137 -13.83 1.23 0.68
N ALA A 138 -12.67 0.66 0.97
CA ALA A 138 -11.76 0.19 -0.08
C ALA A 138 -12.24 -1.19 -0.57
N LEU A 139 -12.65 -1.27 -1.84
CA LEU A 139 -12.96 -2.52 -2.53
C LEU A 139 -11.75 -2.94 -3.36
N ILE A 140 -11.00 -3.92 -2.87
CA ILE A 140 -9.65 -4.22 -3.34
C ILE A 140 -9.66 -5.49 -4.18
N SER A 141 -8.94 -5.49 -5.29
CA SER A 141 -8.75 -6.65 -6.18
C SER A 141 -7.43 -6.56 -6.93
N SER A 142 -7.02 -7.61 -7.63
CA SER A 142 -5.87 -7.61 -8.53
C SER A 142 -6.24 -8.13 -9.91
N THR A 143 -5.55 -7.66 -10.95
CA THR A 143 -5.69 -8.18 -12.33
C THR A 143 -4.57 -9.13 -12.74
N ASP A 144 -3.53 -9.32 -11.91
CA ASP A 144 -2.40 -10.18 -12.24
C ASP A 144 -2.02 -11.15 -11.11
N VAL A 145 -1.14 -10.74 -10.18
CA VAL A 145 -0.66 -11.53 -9.04
C VAL A 145 -1.22 -10.96 -7.74
N ILE A 146 -0.94 -11.63 -6.62
CA ILE A 146 -1.31 -11.08 -5.31
C ILE A 146 -0.46 -9.85 -5.02
N HIS A 147 -1.10 -8.79 -4.55
CA HIS A 147 -0.46 -7.62 -3.94
C HIS A 147 -1.05 -7.40 -2.55
N SER A 148 -0.51 -6.46 -1.77
CA SER A 148 -1.13 -6.08 -0.49
C SER A 148 -1.12 -4.57 -0.34
N PHE A 149 -2.31 -3.98 -0.29
CA PHE A 149 -2.50 -2.54 -0.15
C PHE A 149 -2.23 -2.16 1.30
N TYR A 150 -1.11 -1.48 1.55
CA TYR A 150 -0.68 -1.10 2.89
C TYR A 150 -0.49 0.40 3.02
N VAL A 151 -1.20 1.02 3.97
CA VAL A 151 -1.00 2.42 4.36
C VAL A 151 -0.56 2.46 5.81
N PRO A 152 0.76 2.53 6.10
CA PRO A 152 1.27 2.41 7.45
C PRO A 152 0.64 3.40 8.40
N ALA A 153 0.56 4.69 8.03
CA ALA A 153 -0.01 5.76 8.86
C ALA A 153 -1.48 5.52 9.26
N PHE A 154 -2.19 4.65 8.53
CA PHE A 154 -3.58 4.30 8.83
C PHE A 154 -3.71 2.95 9.53
N ARG A 155 -2.61 2.20 9.69
CA ARG A 155 -2.57 0.81 10.21
C ARG A 155 -3.50 -0.16 9.48
N ILE A 156 -3.76 0.10 8.20
CA ILE A 156 -4.59 -0.76 7.36
C ILE A 156 -3.73 -1.51 6.36
N LYS A 157 -3.95 -2.83 6.27
CA LYS A 157 -3.38 -3.69 5.24
C LYS A 157 -4.45 -4.66 4.77
N MET A 158 -4.61 -4.81 3.46
CA MET A 158 -5.49 -5.82 2.89
C MET A 158 -4.97 -6.32 1.55
N ASP A 159 -5.01 -7.63 1.36
CA ASP A 159 -4.46 -8.25 0.18
C ASP A 159 -5.37 -8.03 -1.04
N ALA A 160 -4.77 -7.62 -2.15
CA ALA A 160 -5.38 -7.54 -3.46
C ALA A 160 -5.20 -8.88 -4.15
N VAL A 161 -6.27 -9.66 -4.23
CA VAL A 161 -6.23 -11.04 -4.72
C VAL A 161 -6.90 -11.13 -6.09
N PRO A 162 -6.29 -11.80 -7.10
CA PRO A 162 -6.94 -12.03 -8.38
C PRO A 162 -8.27 -12.81 -8.23
N ASN A 163 -9.23 -12.53 -9.13
CA ASN A 163 -10.53 -13.21 -9.21
C ASN A 163 -11.42 -13.14 -7.96
N ARG A 164 -11.16 -12.21 -7.04
CA ARG A 164 -12.05 -11.91 -5.91
C ARG A 164 -11.89 -10.48 -5.44
N TYR A 165 -12.87 -10.04 -4.66
CA TYR A 165 -12.81 -8.76 -3.97
C TYR A 165 -12.55 -8.98 -2.48
N THR A 166 -11.65 -8.16 -1.95
CA THR A 166 -11.42 -8.01 -0.52
C THR A 166 -11.85 -6.61 -0.11
N THR A 167 -12.15 -6.42 1.17
CA THR A 167 -12.60 -5.11 1.69
C THR A 167 -11.93 -4.75 3.00
N ILE A 168 -11.65 -3.48 3.14
CA ILE A 168 -11.25 -2.85 4.40
C ILE A 168 -11.88 -1.44 4.46
N SER A 169 -12.27 -1.01 5.65
CA SER A 169 -12.75 0.36 5.87
C SER A 169 -11.78 1.16 6.72
N PHE A 170 -11.69 2.45 6.44
CA PHE A 170 -10.93 3.40 7.24
C PHE A 170 -11.55 4.80 7.14
N THR A 171 -11.35 5.60 8.18
CA THR A 171 -11.71 7.03 8.18
C THR A 171 -10.45 7.84 8.41
N PRO A 172 -9.96 8.62 7.42
CA PRO A 172 -8.81 9.50 7.58
C PRO A 172 -9.11 10.58 8.62
N THR A 173 -8.20 10.82 9.55
CA THR A 173 -8.39 11.80 10.66
C THR A 173 -7.48 13.01 10.55
N GLN A 174 -6.47 12.96 9.67
CA GLN A 174 -5.47 14.01 9.51
C GLN A 174 -5.24 14.30 8.03
N GLU A 175 -5.29 15.58 7.66
CA GLU A 175 -4.89 16.05 6.33
C GLU A 175 -3.40 15.84 6.09
N GLY A 176 -3.03 15.59 4.83
CA GLY A 176 -1.63 15.36 4.47
C GLY A 176 -1.46 14.33 3.38
N SER A 177 -0.21 13.90 3.19
CA SER A 177 0.16 12.87 2.23
C SER A 177 0.85 11.72 2.95
N PHE A 178 0.35 10.50 2.76
CA PHE A 178 0.82 9.30 3.44
C PHE A 178 1.20 8.23 2.43
N ASP A 179 2.27 7.49 2.67
CA ASP A 179 2.73 6.50 1.70
C ASP A 179 1.83 5.26 1.65
N ILE A 180 1.70 4.73 0.44
CA ILE A 180 1.11 3.43 0.13
C ILE A 180 2.25 2.52 -0.30
N PHE A 181 2.31 1.33 0.27
CA PHE A 181 3.27 0.30 -0.12
C PHE A 181 2.53 -0.95 -0.62
N CYS A 182 3.17 -1.66 -1.54
CA CYS A 182 2.86 -3.08 -1.74
C CYS A 182 3.54 -3.91 -0.66
N ALA A 183 2.75 -4.66 0.12
CA ALA A 183 3.23 -5.50 1.22
C ALA A 183 3.07 -7.01 0.95
N GLU A 184 2.99 -7.41 -0.32
CA GLU A 184 3.05 -8.80 -0.77
C GLU A 184 3.98 -8.89 -1.98
N TYR A 185 4.92 -9.85 -1.98
CA TYR A 185 5.94 -9.91 -3.01
C TYR A 185 5.32 -10.20 -4.39
N CYS A 186 5.39 -9.22 -5.29
CA CYS A 186 4.68 -9.25 -6.57
C CYS A 186 5.60 -9.21 -7.81
N GLY A 187 6.91 -9.43 -7.64
CA GLY A 187 7.89 -9.56 -8.73
C GLY A 187 9.03 -8.55 -8.67
N THR A 188 9.69 -8.33 -9.81
CA THR A 188 10.98 -7.62 -9.91
C THR A 188 10.94 -6.16 -9.44
N SER A 189 9.84 -5.43 -9.66
CA SER A 189 9.67 -4.05 -9.17
C SER A 189 8.77 -3.96 -7.94
N HIS A 190 8.70 -5.01 -7.12
CA HIS A 190 7.87 -5.03 -5.90
C HIS A 190 8.18 -3.84 -4.97
N SER A 191 9.47 -3.55 -4.71
CA SER A 191 9.88 -2.42 -3.86
C SER A 191 9.61 -1.04 -4.47
N GLY A 192 9.39 -0.96 -5.78
CA GLY A 192 9.04 0.27 -6.50
C GLY A 192 7.52 0.50 -6.58
N MET A 193 6.70 -0.45 -6.13
CA MET A 193 5.24 -0.36 -6.15
C MET A 193 4.72 0.49 -4.99
N ILE A 194 5.00 1.79 -5.08
CA ILE A 194 4.61 2.80 -4.10
C ILE A 194 3.51 3.71 -4.65
N GLY A 195 2.74 4.28 -3.73
CA GLY A 195 1.78 5.34 -4.03
C GLY A 195 1.64 6.28 -2.84
N LYS A 196 0.69 7.21 -2.91
CA LYS A 196 0.35 8.11 -1.81
C LYS A 196 -1.16 8.20 -1.63
N VAL A 197 -1.56 8.33 -0.37
CA VAL A 197 -2.88 8.80 0.02
C VAL A 197 -2.79 10.28 0.30
N HIS A 198 -3.53 11.09 -0.46
CA HIS A 198 -3.74 12.50 -0.19
C HIS A 198 -5.05 12.70 0.55
N VAL A 199 -4.96 13.04 1.83
CA VAL A 199 -6.11 13.41 2.63
C VAL A 199 -6.33 14.91 2.53
N LYS A 200 -7.46 15.30 1.96
CA LYS A 200 -7.81 16.69 1.65
C LYS A 200 -9.07 17.14 2.38
N THR A 201 -9.33 18.44 2.39
CA THR A 201 -10.66 18.94 2.74
C THR A 201 -11.69 18.49 1.69
N GLU A 202 -12.98 18.45 2.06
CA GLU A 202 -14.06 18.08 1.12
C GLU A 202 -14.11 19.04 -0.09
N ALA A 203 -13.80 20.33 0.08
CA ALA A 203 -13.76 21.31 -1.01
C ALA A 203 -12.63 21.03 -2.00
N GLU A 204 -11.42 20.77 -1.50
CA GLU A 204 -10.27 20.45 -2.36
C GLU A 204 -10.41 19.08 -3.04
N TYR A 205 -11.02 18.11 -2.36
CA TYR A 205 -11.34 16.80 -2.95
C TYR A 205 -12.29 16.96 -4.15
N ARG A 206 -13.35 17.77 -4.03
CA ARG A 206 -14.28 18.06 -5.13
C ARG A 206 -13.58 18.74 -6.30
N LYS A 207 -12.78 19.77 -6.01
CA LYS A 207 -11.98 20.45 -7.03
C LYS A 207 -11.04 19.47 -7.76
N TRP A 208 -10.39 18.57 -7.02
CA TRP A 208 -9.52 17.55 -7.61
C TRP A 208 -10.29 16.61 -8.54
N LEU A 209 -11.50 16.16 -8.18
CA LEU A 209 -12.32 15.29 -9.02
C LEU A 209 -12.63 15.94 -10.39
N GLU A 210 -12.99 17.22 -10.38
CA GLU A 210 -13.30 17.99 -11.60
C GLU A 210 -12.08 18.15 -12.51
N GLU A 211 -10.93 18.46 -11.92
CA GLU A 211 -9.67 18.63 -12.66
C GLU A 211 -9.14 17.31 -13.23
N ALA A 212 -9.25 16.22 -12.47
CA ALA A 212 -8.78 14.90 -12.89
C ALA A 212 -9.56 14.35 -14.08
N GLU A 213 -10.85 14.68 -14.18
CA GLU A 213 -11.70 14.27 -15.30
C GLU A 213 -11.47 15.11 -16.57
N SER A 214 -11.39 16.44 -16.40
CA SER A 214 -11.43 17.36 -17.53
C SER A 214 -10.06 17.84 -18.03
N GLY A 215 -8.99 17.63 -17.26
CA GLY A 215 -7.69 18.30 -17.47
C GLY A 215 -7.72 19.79 -17.08
N GLY A 216 -8.84 20.29 -16.54
CA GLY A 216 -9.03 21.69 -16.21
C GLY A 216 -8.84 22.60 -17.43
N LYS A 217 -7.94 23.58 -17.30
CA LYS A 217 -7.60 24.56 -18.36
C LYS A 217 -6.29 24.24 -19.08
N MET A 218 -5.69 23.07 -18.85
CA MET A 218 -4.40 22.70 -19.45
C MET A 218 -4.53 22.49 -20.95
N ALA A 219 -3.46 22.82 -21.69
CA ALA A 219 -3.34 22.40 -23.09
C ALA A 219 -3.25 20.86 -23.19
N PRO A 220 -3.68 20.22 -24.30
CA PRO A 220 -3.65 18.77 -24.44
C PRO A 220 -2.29 18.14 -24.16
N GLU A 221 -1.21 18.73 -24.66
CA GLU A 221 0.17 18.28 -24.46
C GLU A 221 0.65 18.44 -23.01
N GLU A 222 0.22 19.50 -22.32
CA GLU A 222 0.51 19.72 -20.90
C GLU A 222 -0.24 18.71 -20.04
N PHE A 223 -1.50 18.44 -20.38
CA PHE A 223 -2.29 17.41 -19.71
C PHE A 223 -1.69 16.02 -19.95
N GLY A 224 -1.24 15.73 -21.16
CA GLY A 224 -0.52 14.50 -21.50
C GLY A 224 0.77 14.32 -20.72
N ALA A 225 1.58 15.37 -20.57
CA ALA A 225 2.79 15.36 -19.75
C ALA A 225 2.46 15.03 -18.27
N LYS A 226 1.38 15.62 -17.74
CA LYS A 226 0.89 15.30 -16.40
C LYS A 226 0.41 13.85 -16.30
N LEU A 227 -0.29 13.33 -17.31
CA LEU A 227 -0.75 11.94 -17.36
C LEU A 227 0.41 10.95 -17.45
N TYR A 228 1.49 11.26 -18.19
CA TYR A 228 2.68 10.42 -18.27
C TYR A 228 3.27 10.09 -16.89
N VAL A 229 3.26 11.05 -15.97
CA VAL A 229 3.69 10.84 -14.58
C VAL A 229 2.57 10.25 -13.74
N SER A 230 1.39 10.88 -13.73
CA SER A 230 0.26 10.52 -12.84
C SER A 230 -0.46 9.23 -13.20
N LYS A 231 -0.21 8.68 -14.40
CA LYS A 231 -0.66 7.35 -14.84
C LYS A 231 0.48 6.33 -14.82
N ALA A 232 1.59 6.64 -14.16
CA ALA A 232 2.75 5.77 -13.95
C ALA A 232 3.45 5.28 -15.24
N CYS A 233 3.21 5.90 -16.39
CA CYS A 233 3.88 5.58 -17.65
C CYS A 233 5.41 5.75 -17.54
N ALA A 234 5.83 6.79 -16.81
CA ALA A 234 7.24 7.12 -16.53
C ALA A 234 8.02 6.01 -15.79
N THR A 235 7.32 5.10 -15.11
CA THR A 235 7.96 3.97 -14.39
C THR A 235 8.63 3.00 -15.37
N CYS A 236 8.07 2.85 -16.57
CA CYS A 236 8.52 1.88 -17.56
C CYS A 236 9.04 2.52 -18.86
N HIS A 237 8.53 3.70 -19.23
CA HIS A 237 8.92 4.39 -20.45
C HIS A 237 9.74 5.63 -20.11
N SER A 238 10.89 5.80 -20.77
CA SER A 238 11.71 7.00 -20.62
C SER A 238 11.35 8.05 -21.67
N ILE A 239 11.71 9.31 -21.43
CA ILE A 239 11.55 10.43 -22.40
C ILE A 239 12.91 11.03 -22.81
N ASP A 240 14.00 10.52 -22.27
CA ASP A 240 15.37 10.98 -22.52
C ASP A 240 16.15 10.07 -23.48
N GLY A 241 15.64 8.87 -23.75
CA GLY A 241 16.29 7.85 -24.58
C GLY A 241 16.94 6.71 -23.80
N SER A 242 16.97 6.77 -22.47
CA SER A 242 17.52 5.71 -21.62
C SER A 242 16.72 4.41 -21.75
N ALA A 243 17.40 3.26 -21.61
CA ALA A 243 16.74 1.97 -21.57
C ALA A 243 15.96 1.80 -20.25
N ASN A 244 14.75 1.28 -20.33
CA ASN A 244 13.91 0.93 -19.20
C ASN A 244 13.07 -0.32 -19.55
N THR A 245 12.09 -0.69 -18.72
CA THR A 245 11.23 -1.86 -18.89
C THR A 245 10.42 -1.82 -20.19
N GLY A 246 10.10 -0.61 -20.69
CA GLY A 246 9.49 -0.38 -21.99
C GLY A 246 10.33 0.53 -22.89
N PRO A 247 9.97 0.68 -24.18
CA PRO A 247 10.64 1.56 -25.12
C PRO A 247 10.55 3.04 -24.70
N THR A 248 11.59 3.81 -25.01
CA THR A 248 11.57 5.28 -24.85
C THR A 248 10.47 5.90 -25.70
N TRP A 249 9.92 7.03 -25.26
CA TRP A 249 9.01 7.89 -26.04
C TRP A 249 9.74 9.00 -26.80
N LYS A 250 11.05 9.14 -26.60
CA LYS A 250 11.84 10.18 -27.26
C LYS A 250 11.90 9.95 -28.77
N GLY A 251 11.30 10.86 -29.53
CA GLY A 251 11.37 10.89 -30.98
C GLY A 251 10.77 9.65 -31.64
N ILE A 252 9.83 8.95 -30.99
CA ILE A 252 9.24 7.72 -31.54
C ILE A 252 8.10 7.99 -32.52
N PHE A 253 7.38 9.09 -32.34
CA PHE A 253 6.20 9.39 -33.14
C PHE A 253 6.59 9.54 -34.62
N GLY A 254 5.84 8.88 -35.51
CA GLY A 254 6.10 8.86 -36.94
C GLY A 254 7.28 7.99 -37.39
N LYS A 255 7.96 7.27 -36.48
CA LYS A 255 9.00 6.29 -36.83
C LYS A 255 8.45 4.88 -36.94
N LYS A 256 9.15 4.01 -37.66
CA LYS A 256 8.85 2.58 -37.70
C LYS A 256 9.58 1.85 -36.56
N HIS A 257 8.85 1.02 -35.83
CA HIS A 257 9.40 0.10 -34.85
C HIS A 257 9.29 -1.34 -35.34
N LYS A 258 10.33 -2.13 -35.09
CA LYS A 258 10.30 -3.57 -35.29
C LYS A 258 9.64 -4.26 -34.10
N MET A 259 8.72 -5.16 -34.38
CA MET A 259 7.98 -5.95 -33.39
C MET A 259 8.69 -7.28 -33.11
N ALA A 260 8.34 -7.92 -31.99
CA ALA A 260 8.88 -9.21 -31.57
C ALA A 260 8.58 -10.35 -32.56
N ASP A 261 7.48 -10.24 -33.32
CA ASP A 261 7.11 -11.18 -34.40
C ASP A 261 7.85 -10.94 -35.73
N GLY A 262 8.72 -9.91 -35.78
CA GLY A 262 9.49 -9.53 -36.95
C GLY A 262 8.81 -8.52 -37.87
N SER A 263 7.55 -8.17 -37.65
CA SER A 263 6.84 -7.12 -38.41
C SER A 263 7.35 -5.72 -38.08
N GLU A 264 7.06 -4.75 -38.95
CA GLU A 264 7.31 -3.33 -38.70
C GLU A 264 6.00 -2.56 -38.63
N VAL A 265 5.87 -1.68 -37.64
CA VAL A 265 4.67 -0.84 -37.46
C VAL A 265 5.09 0.62 -37.37
N LEU A 266 4.36 1.49 -38.05
CA LEU A 266 4.47 2.94 -37.91
C LEU A 266 3.89 3.35 -36.55
N VAL A 267 4.66 4.10 -35.76
CA VAL A 267 4.20 4.65 -34.49
C VAL A 267 3.33 5.87 -34.78
N ASP A 268 2.04 5.62 -35.03
CA ASP A 268 0.99 6.62 -35.22
C ASP A 268 0.00 6.65 -34.04
N GLU A 269 -1.02 7.50 -34.12
CA GLU A 269 -2.06 7.63 -33.09
C GLU A 269 -2.74 6.29 -32.78
N ASN A 270 -3.03 5.49 -33.81
CA ASN A 270 -3.72 4.20 -33.67
C ASN A 270 -2.85 3.18 -32.97
N TYR A 271 -1.56 3.11 -33.31
CA TYR A 271 -0.60 2.25 -32.65
C TYR A 271 -0.43 2.61 -31.18
N ILE A 272 -0.30 3.89 -30.84
CA ILE A 272 -0.16 4.34 -29.45
C ILE A 272 -1.42 3.99 -28.65
N ARG A 273 -2.61 4.29 -29.20
CA ARG A 273 -3.89 3.95 -28.57
C ARG A 273 -4.03 2.44 -28.35
N GLN A 274 -3.73 1.62 -29.36
CA GLN A 274 -3.76 0.17 -29.23
C GLN A 274 -2.75 -0.32 -28.19
N SER A 275 -1.54 0.23 -28.15
CA SER A 275 -0.52 -0.16 -27.18
C SER A 275 -0.93 0.15 -25.74
N ILE A 276 -1.69 1.23 -25.51
CA ILE A 276 -2.20 1.60 -24.18
C ILE A 276 -3.35 0.67 -23.74
N LEU A 277 -4.27 0.34 -24.65
CA LEU A 277 -5.46 -0.45 -24.35
C LEU A 277 -5.20 -1.97 -24.38
N GLU A 278 -4.39 -2.41 -25.33
CA GLU A 278 -4.08 -3.81 -25.65
C GLU A 278 -2.55 -4.02 -25.80
N PRO A 279 -1.75 -3.79 -24.74
CA PRO A 279 -0.29 -3.74 -24.82
C PRO A 279 0.39 -5.01 -25.34
N ASN A 280 -0.24 -6.17 -25.17
CA ASN A 280 0.30 -7.45 -25.62
C ASN A 280 -0.01 -7.77 -27.08
N ALA A 281 -0.79 -6.93 -27.78
CA ALA A 281 -1.10 -7.14 -29.19
C ALA A 281 0.11 -6.91 -30.10
N LYS A 282 0.97 -5.93 -29.77
CA LYS A 282 2.14 -5.55 -30.56
C LYS A 282 3.31 -5.20 -29.66
N VAL A 283 4.14 -6.20 -29.37
CA VAL A 283 5.30 -6.04 -28.48
C VAL A 283 6.52 -5.63 -29.30
N VAL A 284 7.19 -4.54 -28.91
CA VAL A 284 8.42 -4.07 -29.56
C VAL A 284 9.55 -5.09 -29.38
N ALA A 285 10.34 -5.33 -30.43
CA ALA A 285 11.45 -6.26 -30.39
C ALA A 285 12.44 -5.91 -29.25
N GLY A 286 12.85 -6.92 -28.48
CA GLY A 286 13.75 -6.75 -27.35
C GLY A 286 13.07 -6.47 -26.01
N TYR A 287 11.74 -6.28 -25.98
CA TYR A 287 10.97 -6.08 -24.76
C TYR A 287 10.09 -7.28 -24.42
N GLN A 288 9.80 -7.46 -23.13
CA GLN A 288 8.91 -8.51 -22.62
C GLN A 288 7.46 -7.99 -22.57
N PRO A 289 6.43 -8.86 -22.76
CA PRO A 289 5.01 -8.51 -22.68
C PRO A 289 4.55 -8.29 -21.22
N VAL A 290 5.13 -7.29 -20.55
CA VAL A 290 4.89 -6.98 -19.13
C VAL A 290 4.11 -5.68 -18.93
N MET A 291 3.82 -4.95 -20.01
CA MET A 291 3.03 -3.71 -19.91
C MET A 291 1.57 -4.04 -19.56
N PRO A 292 1.03 -3.49 -18.47
CA PRO A 292 -0.36 -3.73 -18.09
C PRO A 292 -1.32 -2.93 -18.97
N THR A 293 -2.53 -3.46 -19.17
CA THR A 293 -3.59 -2.76 -19.91
C THR A 293 -4.15 -1.56 -19.12
N TYR A 294 -4.39 -0.46 -19.83
CA TYR A 294 -5.10 0.73 -19.35
C TYR A 294 -6.55 0.80 -19.86
N GLN A 295 -7.08 -0.28 -20.44
CA GLN A 295 -8.48 -0.36 -20.83
C GLN A 295 -9.40 -0.14 -19.62
N GLY A 296 -10.33 0.81 -19.74
CA GLY A 296 -11.20 1.25 -18.64
C GLY A 296 -10.53 2.16 -17.60
N LEU A 297 -9.20 2.34 -17.66
CA LEU A 297 -8.45 3.23 -16.77
C LEU A 297 -8.13 4.59 -17.40
N LEU A 298 -8.23 4.73 -18.72
CA LEU A 298 -8.07 6.02 -19.40
C LEU A 298 -9.31 6.32 -20.23
N LYS A 299 -9.82 7.54 -20.10
CA LYS A 299 -10.86 8.09 -20.98
C LYS A 299 -10.22 8.55 -22.30
N ASP A 300 -11.01 8.65 -23.36
CA ASP A 300 -10.52 9.02 -24.69
C ASP A 300 -9.72 10.33 -24.69
N LYS A 301 -10.26 11.38 -24.06
CA LYS A 301 -9.56 12.67 -23.90
C LYS A 301 -8.18 12.54 -23.24
N GLN A 302 -8.01 11.60 -22.31
CA GLN A 302 -6.73 11.36 -21.64
C GLN A 302 -5.74 10.63 -22.57
N ILE A 303 -6.23 9.70 -23.39
CA ILE A 303 -5.41 9.02 -24.41
C ILE A 303 -4.96 10.04 -25.46
N ASP A 304 -5.87 10.88 -25.94
CA ASP A 304 -5.56 11.92 -26.93
C ASP A 304 -4.51 12.89 -26.39
N ALA A 305 -4.65 13.33 -25.13
CA ALA A 305 -3.67 14.17 -24.46
C ALA A 305 -2.28 13.50 -24.37
N LEU A 306 -2.21 12.22 -24.01
CA LEU A 306 -0.94 11.46 -24.00
C LEU A 306 -0.30 11.39 -25.38
N ILE A 307 -1.08 11.17 -26.43
CA ILE A 307 -0.60 11.16 -27.81
C ILE A 307 -0.04 12.52 -28.20
N GLU A 308 -0.76 13.61 -27.90
CA GLU A 308 -0.27 14.98 -28.16
C GLU A 308 1.03 15.27 -27.42
N PHE A 309 1.17 14.81 -26.17
CA PHE A 309 2.44 14.90 -25.45
C PHE A 309 3.56 14.11 -26.13
N ILE A 310 3.32 12.86 -26.55
CA ILE A 310 4.34 12.05 -27.26
C ILE A 310 4.82 12.74 -28.54
N LYS A 311 3.93 13.41 -29.29
CA LYS A 311 4.30 14.18 -30.49
C LYS A 311 5.28 15.32 -30.20
N THR A 312 5.29 15.86 -28.97
CA THR A 312 6.23 16.92 -28.57
C THR A 312 7.65 16.42 -28.32
N LEU A 313 7.83 15.12 -28.05
CA LEU A 313 9.10 14.51 -27.68
C LEU A 313 9.90 14.17 -28.94
N LYS A 314 10.83 15.04 -29.34
CA LYS A 314 11.67 14.86 -30.54
C LYS A 314 12.97 14.10 -30.29
#